data_AF-A0A2P2MGA7-F1
#
_entry.id   AF-A0A2P2MGA7-F1
#
_cell.length_a   1.000
_cell.length_b   1.000
_cell.length_c   1.000
_cell.angle_alpha   90.00
_cell.angle_beta   90.00
_cell.angle_gamma   90.00
#
_symmetry.space_group_name_H-M   'P 1'
#
loop_
_entity.id
_entity.type
_entity.pdbx_description
1 polymer ?
#
loop_
_entity_poly.entity_id
_entity_poly.type
_entity_poly.pdbx_seq_one_letter_code
_entity_poly.pdbx_strand_id
1 'polypeptide(L)'
;MDPAEYRKKLHEYLLAKMNDIAPNLASLIGEMVGAHLISHAGSLTNLAKCPSSTPQILGAEKALFRALKTQGNTPKYGLIFHSSLIG
;
A
#
# COMPACT_ATOMS: atom_id res chain seq x y z
N MET A 1 -27.18 6.74 -9.78
CA MET A 1 -26.06 7.24 -8.97
C MET A 1 -24.84 7.24 -9.86
N ASP A 2 -24.26 8.41 -10.11
CA ASP A 2 -23.11 8.53 -10.99
C ASP A 2 -21.87 7.86 -10.37
N PRO A 3 -21.10 7.07 -11.13
CA PRO A 3 -19.92 6.36 -10.61
C PRO A 3 -18.81 7.32 -10.14
N ALA A 4 -18.81 8.58 -10.58
CA ALA A 4 -17.91 9.61 -10.05
C ALA A 4 -18.27 10.01 -8.62
N GLU A 5 -19.56 10.19 -8.34
CA GLU A 5 -20.06 10.60 -7.02
C GLU A 5 -19.89 9.48 -5.99
N TYR A 6 -20.17 8.22 -6.39
CA TYR A 6 -19.94 7.06 -5.54
C TYR A 6 -18.46 6.89 -5.16
N ARG A 7 -17.54 7.09 -6.11
CA ARG A 7 -16.09 7.06 -5.85
C ARG A 7 -15.66 8.12 -4.85
N LYS A 8 -16.20 9.35 -4.96
CA LYS A 8 -15.91 10.43 -4.01
C LYS A 8 -16.37 10.08 -2.60
N LYS A 9 -17.60 9.57 -2.45
CA LYS A 9 -18.14 9.14 -1.15
C LYS A 9 -17.31 8.02 -0.53
N LEU A 10 -16.87 7.05 -1.33
CA LEU A 10 -16.02 5.96 -0.86
C LEU A 10 -14.64 6.46 -0.41
N HIS A 11 -14.08 7.42 -1.14
CA HIS A 11 -12.81 8.05 -0.79
C HIS A 11 -12.89 8.80 0.55
N GLU A 12 -13.93 9.61 0.76
CA GLU A 12 -14.17 10.30 2.03
C GLU A 12 -14.36 9.31 3.19
N TYR A 13 -15.10 8.22 2.96
CA TYR A 13 -15.25 7.15 3.95
C TYR A 13 -13.93 6.48 4.32
N LEU A 14 -13.09 6.19 3.31
CA LEU A 14 -11.77 5.59 3.53
C LEU A 14 -10.87 6.52 4.33
N LEU A 15 -10.85 7.81 4.00
CA LEU A 15 -10.12 8.86 4.73
C LEU A 15 -10.47 8.89 6.22
N ALA A 16 -11.75 8.91 6.54
CA ALA A 16 -12.21 8.92 7.92
C ALA A 16 -11.82 7.63 8.67
N LYS A 17 -12.01 6.47 8.03
CA LYS A 17 -11.66 5.17 8.63
C LYS A 17 -10.17 4.97 8.83
N MET A 18 -9.35 5.46 7.91
CA MET A 18 -7.91 5.29 7.99
C MET A 18 -7.29 6.14 9.09
N ASN A 19 -7.80 7.34 9.31
CA ASN A 19 -7.40 8.19 10.43
C ASN A 19 -7.78 7.60 11.79
N ASP A 20 -8.90 6.86 11.87
CA ASP A 20 -9.34 6.16 13.08
C ASP A 20 -8.49 4.90 13.38
N ILE A 21 -8.18 4.10 12.34
CA ILE A 21 -7.53 2.79 12.52
C ILE A 21 -6.00 2.86 12.47
N ALA A 22 -5.44 3.64 11.56
CA ALA A 22 -3.99 3.68 11.29
C ALA A 22 -3.49 5.12 10.99
N PRO A 23 -3.62 6.06 11.94
CA PRO A 23 -3.22 7.47 11.73
C PRO A 23 -1.73 7.63 11.41
N ASN A 24 -0.87 6.82 12.03
CA ASN A 24 0.57 6.86 11.78
C ASN A 24 0.92 6.43 10.35
N LEU A 25 0.23 5.40 9.84
CA LEU A 25 0.45 4.91 8.48
C LEU A 25 -0.07 5.92 7.47
N ALA A 26 -1.26 6.50 7.72
CA ALA A 26 -1.82 7.57 6.92
C ALA A 26 -0.88 8.78 6.82
N SER A 27 -0.33 9.23 7.95
CA SER A 27 0.59 10.36 7.99
C SER A 27 1.92 10.10 7.26
N LEU A 28 2.38 8.85 7.20
CA LEU A 28 3.65 8.50 6.58
C LEU A 28 3.54 8.31 5.06
N ILE A 29 2.54 7.58 4.58
CA ILE A 29 2.48 7.16 3.17
C ILE A 29 1.18 7.55 2.46
N GLY A 30 0.25 8.19 3.18
CA GLY A 30 -1.08 8.54 2.70
C GLY A 30 -2.12 7.45 2.95
N GLU A 31 -3.38 7.85 3.03
CA GLU A 31 -4.51 6.98 3.39
C GLU A 31 -4.77 5.92 2.32
N MET A 32 -4.68 6.31 1.04
CA MET A 32 -4.92 5.41 -0.09
C MET A 32 -3.86 4.30 -0.17
N VAL A 33 -2.58 4.66 -0.07
CA VAL A 33 -1.48 3.70 -0.15
C VAL A 33 -1.47 2.82 1.10
N GLY A 34 -1.69 3.41 2.29
CA GLY A 34 -1.81 2.64 3.52
C GLY A 34 -2.95 1.63 3.47
N ALA A 35 -4.12 2.01 2.94
CA ALA A 35 -5.26 1.11 2.88
C ALA A 35 -4.98 -0.07 1.94
N HIS A 36 -4.29 0.19 0.82
CA HIS A 36 -3.80 -0.88 -0.05
C HIS A 36 -2.80 -1.79 0.65
N LEU A 37 -1.85 -1.27 1.43
CA LEU A 37 -0.91 -2.11 2.17
C LEU A 37 -1.62 -3.00 3.21
N ILE A 38 -2.57 -2.44 3.97
CA ILE A 38 -3.35 -3.20 4.95
C ILE A 38 -4.18 -4.28 4.24
N SER A 39 -4.83 -3.95 3.13
CA SER A 39 -5.61 -4.90 2.34
C SER A 39 -4.74 -6.04 1.80
N HIS A 40 -3.52 -5.74 1.34
CA HIS A 40 -2.62 -6.74 0.77
C HIS A 40 -1.97 -7.62 1.85
N ALA A 41 -1.71 -7.07 3.05
CA ALA A 41 -1.28 -7.83 4.23
C ALA A 41 -2.42 -8.62 4.91
N GLY A 42 -3.67 -8.35 4.53
CA GLY A 42 -4.90 -8.95 5.07
C GLY A 42 -5.37 -8.37 6.41
N SER A 43 -4.48 -7.75 7.20
CA SER A 43 -4.84 -7.00 8.41
C SER A 43 -3.73 -6.05 8.83
N LEU A 44 -4.06 -5.04 9.64
CA LEU A 44 -3.08 -4.13 10.23
C LEU A 44 -2.07 -4.88 11.11
N THR A 45 -2.54 -5.87 11.86
CA THR A 45 -1.69 -6.67 12.77
C THR A 45 -0.67 -7.50 12.00
N ASN A 46 -1.05 -8.06 10.85
CA ASN A 46 -0.11 -8.77 9.98
C ASN A 46 0.90 -7.81 9.38
N LEU A 47 0.46 -6.65 8.90
CA LEU A 47 1.35 -5.61 8.37
C LEU A 47 2.39 -5.17 9.41
N ALA A 48 1.99 -5.02 10.67
CA ALA A 48 2.87 -4.66 11.78
C ALA A 48 3.89 -5.76 12.15
N LYS A 49 3.58 -7.03 11.87
CA LYS A 49 4.49 -8.16 12.10
C LYS A 49 5.47 -8.39 10.95
N CYS A 50 5.14 -7.91 9.76
CA CYS A 50 5.99 -8.07 8.59
C CYS A 50 7.31 -7.29 8.74
N PRO A 51 8.46 -7.84 8.30
CA PRO A 51 9.71 -7.10 8.27
C PRO A 51 9.64 -5.99 7.22
N SER A 52 10.47 -4.95 7.35
CA SER A 52 10.48 -3.79 6.45
C SER A 52 10.66 -4.14 4.96
N SER A 53 11.30 -5.28 4.65
CA SER A 53 11.48 -5.75 3.27
C SER A 53 10.16 -6.17 2.60
N THR A 54 9.15 -6.59 3.37
CA THR A 54 7.85 -6.99 2.83
C THR A 54 7.02 -5.79 2.35
N PRO A 55 6.76 -4.73 3.14
CA PRO A 55 6.15 -3.50 2.63
C PRO A 55 6.90 -2.90 1.44
N GLN A 56 8.23 -2.98 1.41
CA GLN A 56 9.04 -2.47 0.32
C GLN A 56 8.68 -3.09 -1.04
N ILE A 57 8.55 -4.42 -1.11
CA ILE A 57 8.28 -5.17 -2.36
C ILE A 57 6.81 -5.52 -2.58
N LEU A 58 5.93 -5.20 -1.63
CA LEU A 58 4.49 -5.48 -1.69
C LEU A 58 3.87 -4.89 -2.97
N GLY A 59 3.24 -5.72 -3.80
CA GLY A 59 2.70 -5.36 -5.12
C GLY A 59 3.71 -5.34 -6.29
N ALA A 60 5.02 -5.49 -6.03
CA ALA A 60 6.05 -5.75 -7.04
C ALA A 60 6.50 -7.22 -7.08
N GLU A 61 5.77 -8.10 -6.38
CA GLU A 61 6.11 -9.52 -6.18
C GLU A 61 6.33 -10.25 -7.50
N LYS A 62 5.50 -10.01 -8.52
CA LYS A 62 5.64 -10.63 -9.85
C LYS A 62 6.95 -10.23 -10.53
N ALA A 63 7.35 -8.96 -10.42
CA ALA A 63 8.61 -8.46 -10.96
C ALA A 63 9.80 -8.98 -10.16
N LEU A 64 9.67 -9.08 -8.84
CA LEU A 64 10.66 -9.68 -7.95
C LEU A 64 10.89 -11.16 -8.27
N PHE A 65 9.84 -11.97 -8.35
CA PHE A 65 9.96 -13.39 -8.67
C PHE A 65 10.53 -13.62 -10.07
N ARG A 66 10.21 -12.75 -11.03
CA ARG A 66 10.83 -12.79 -12.37
C ARG A 66 12.33 -12.51 -12.29
N ALA A 67 12.73 -11.45 -11.59
CA ALA A 67 14.13 -11.09 -11.41
C ALA A 67 14.93 -12.19 -10.70
N LEU A 68 14.35 -12.84 -9.67
CA LEU A 68 14.98 -13.97 -8.98
C LEU A 68 15.17 -15.18 -9.91
N LYS A 69 14.19 -15.48 -10.77
CA LYS A 69 14.30 -16.58 -11.76
C LYS A 69 15.33 -16.31 -12.85
N THR A 70 15.49 -15.06 -13.28
CA THR A 70 16.38 -14.67 -14.37
C THR A 70 17.71 -14.08 -13.89
N GLN A 71 17.98 -14.09 -12.59
CA GLN A 71 19.11 -13.37 -11.94
C GLN A 71 19.25 -11.92 -12.42
N GLY A 72 18.11 -11.26 -12.67
CA GLY A 72 18.04 -9.87 -13.12
C GLY A 72 17.89 -8.88 -11.97
N ASN A 73 17.80 -7.59 -12.29
CA ASN A 73 17.60 -6.55 -11.29
C ASN A 73 16.24 -6.68 -10.61
N THR A 74 16.25 -6.69 -9.28
CA THR A 74 15.04 -6.71 -8.45
C THR A 74 14.40 -5.32 -8.39
N PRO A 75 13.06 -5.23 -8.34
CA PRO A 75 12.37 -3.95 -8.15
C PRO A 75 12.68 -3.37 -6.77
N LYS A 76 12.96 -2.06 -6.70
CA LYS A 76 13.32 -1.38 -5.44
C LYS A 76 12.10 -1.08 -4.55
N TYR A 77 10.94 -0.84 -5.14
CA TYR A 77 9.68 -0.50 -4.45
C TYR A 77 8.49 -1.13 -5.18
N GLY A 78 7.45 -1.50 -4.44
CA GLY A 78 6.14 -1.89 -4.96
C GLY A 78 5.11 -0.78 -4.80
N LEU A 79 4.06 -1.03 -4.01
CA LEU A 79 2.95 -0.09 -3.81
C LEU A 79 3.39 1.23 -3.17
N ILE A 80 4.47 1.21 -2.38
CA ILE A 80 5.04 2.39 -1.70
C ILE A 80 5.63 3.42 -2.69
N PHE A 81 5.87 3.03 -3.96
CA PHE A 81 6.32 3.96 -5.00
C PHE A 81 5.34 5.13 -5.22
N HIS A 82 4.05 4.94 -4.92
CA HIS A 82 3.04 5.99 -5.05
C HIS A 82 2.93 6.89 -3.80
N SER A 83 3.78 6.69 -2.79
CA SER A 83 3.84 7.61 -1.64
C SER A 83 4.62 8.87 -2.03
N SER A 84 4.15 10.02 -1.55
CA SER A 84 4.76 11.34 -1.78
C SER A 84 6.21 11.48 -1.27
N LEU A 85 6.74 10.45 -0.59
CA LEU A 85 8.10 10.40 -0.06
C LEU A 85 9.13 9.84 -1.05
N ILE A 86 8.69 9.12 -2.09
CA ILE A 86 9.59 8.44 -3.04
C ILE A 86 9.55 9.09 -4.43
N GLY A 87 8.53 9.92 -4.73
CA GLY A 87 8.36 10.63 -6.00
C GLY A 87 8.09 12.12 -5.82
#